data_AF-A0A0M6YLC9-F1
#
_entry.id   AF-A0A0M6YLC9-F1
#
_cell.length_a   1.000
_cell.length_b   1.000
_cell.length_c   1.000
_cell.angle_alpha   90.00
_cell.angle_beta   90.00
_cell.angle_gamma   90.00
#
_symmetry.space_group_name_H-M   'P 1'
#
loop_
_entity.id
_entity.type
_entity.pdbx_description
1 polymer ?
#
loop_
_entity_poly.entity_id
_entity_poly.type
_entity_poly.pdbx_seq_one_letter_code
_entity_poly.pdbx_strand_id
1 'polypeptide(L)'
;MAFENCYARRMRITFDTNCLINHFDTQSKTATSSEEIAQLLRYATSGKVSVVISTRAEADLDQDKDRIRRDRIKRNLAMFDVIGSVLRWDESKWDGGDVWADGEPGALADEIQKILFPSLKREEKRFGNKIRDVDHLVAHARDKRDIFVTDDGHLNRRADELAKFGIVVMRPGACLSYVDSIEARSVPRTLLSDALSEYHCFTLSGAISFDYSNNNGRYALGEGHFLFETQWSKAGKMSIHAYKDPSSIDGLALAKDVDDISQIVDASSYDYSSRTRTPRLGQVVVWRNANGIYAATKIIEIDDDGRGDASDRLDFEFKIAIEGKNFA
;
A
#
# COMPACT_ATOMS: atom_id res chain seq x y z
N MET A 1 5.29 8.98 29.89
CA MET A 1 5.92 8.93 28.56
C MET A 1 4.97 8.17 27.66
N ALA A 2 4.36 8.87 26.72
CA ALA A 2 3.27 8.37 25.90
C ALA A 2 3.80 7.34 24.89
N PHE A 3 3.15 6.18 24.86
CA PHE A 3 3.27 5.21 23.78
C PHE A 3 2.70 5.83 22.51
N GLU A 4 3.56 6.25 21.58
CA GLU A 4 3.12 6.50 20.20
C GLU A 4 2.85 5.15 19.54
N ASN A 5 1.57 4.84 19.37
CA ASN A 5 1.08 3.71 18.60
C ASN A 5 1.71 3.72 17.19
N CYS A 6 2.42 2.66 16.83
CA CYS A 6 2.71 2.31 15.43
C CYS A 6 1.41 1.90 14.72
N TYR A 7 0.55 2.87 14.42
CA TYR A 7 -0.49 2.68 13.41
C TYR A 7 0.20 2.45 12.06
N ALA A 8 -0.21 1.40 11.35
CA ALA A 8 0.06 1.26 9.92
C ALA A 8 -0.21 2.62 9.26
N ARG A 9 0.81 3.22 8.63
CA ARG A 9 0.71 4.55 8.01
C ARG A 9 -0.48 4.53 7.05
N ARG A 10 -1.54 5.25 7.42
CA ARG A 10 -2.76 5.39 6.62
C ARG A 10 -2.38 5.92 5.24
N MET A 11 -2.82 5.26 4.18
CA MET A 11 -2.53 5.70 2.81
C MET A 11 -3.08 7.11 2.59
N ARG A 12 -2.26 8.00 2.02
CA ARG A 12 -2.58 9.40 1.77
C ARG A 12 -2.78 9.63 0.28
N ILE A 13 -4.03 9.86 -0.12
CA ILE A 13 -4.44 10.03 -1.50
C ILE A 13 -4.83 11.49 -1.75
N THR A 14 -4.45 12.02 -2.92
CA THR A 14 -4.94 13.30 -3.44
C THR A 14 -5.84 13.04 -4.63
N PHE A 15 -7.06 13.59 -4.63
CA PHE A 15 -7.88 13.60 -5.83
C PHE A 15 -7.62 14.87 -6.65
N ASP A 16 -7.53 14.68 -7.96
CA ASP A 16 -7.83 15.74 -8.92
C ASP A 16 -9.29 16.21 -8.72
N THR A 17 -9.48 17.52 -8.68
CA THR A 17 -10.79 18.16 -8.53
C THR A 17 -11.79 17.63 -9.55
N ASN A 18 -11.36 17.42 -10.79
CA ASN A 18 -12.24 17.02 -11.89
C ASN A 18 -12.90 15.65 -11.63
N CYS A 19 -12.18 14.72 -11.00
CA CYS A 19 -12.74 13.41 -10.62
C CYS A 19 -13.90 13.56 -9.64
N LEU A 20 -13.76 14.41 -8.63
CA LEU A 20 -14.78 14.62 -7.60
C LEU A 20 -15.96 15.44 -8.12
N ILE A 21 -15.71 16.49 -8.93
CA ILE A 21 -16.77 17.27 -9.57
C ILE A 21 -17.64 16.35 -10.44
N ASN A 22 -17.03 15.52 -11.28
CA ASN A 22 -17.76 14.59 -12.14
C ASN A 22 -18.57 13.56 -11.34
N HIS A 23 -18.04 13.12 -10.19
CA HIS A 23 -18.74 12.19 -9.31
C HIS A 23 -19.97 12.80 -8.63
N PHE A 24 -19.86 14.04 -8.13
CA PHE A 24 -20.97 14.73 -7.44
C PHE A 24 -21.97 15.40 -8.38
N ASP A 25 -21.65 15.52 -9.67
CA ASP A 25 -22.51 16.09 -10.68
C ASP A 25 -23.53 15.08 -11.23
N THR A 26 -24.59 14.82 -10.45
CA THR A 26 -25.67 13.88 -10.81
C THR A 26 -26.59 14.36 -11.95
N GLN A 27 -26.38 15.55 -12.51
CA GLN A 27 -27.20 16.14 -13.58
C GLN A 27 -26.52 16.13 -14.96
N SER A 28 -25.23 15.81 -15.03
CA SER A 28 -24.48 15.68 -16.26
C SER A 28 -24.87 14.38 -17.00
N LYS A 29 -25.16 14.46 -18.32
CA LYS A 29 -25.37 13.26 -19.16
C LYS A 29 -24.13 12.36 -19.28
N THR A 30 -22.98 12.86 -18.81
CA THR A 30 -21.69 12.17 -18.71
C THR A 30 -21.33 11.81 -17.28
N ALA A 31 -22.27 11.92 -16.32
CA ALA A 31 -22.10 11.56 -14.92
C ALA A 31 -21.86 10.06 -14.80
N THR A 32 -20.64 9.68 -15.11
CA THR A 32 -20.09 8.39 -14.75
C THR A 32 -19.67 8.61 -13.31
N SER A 33 -20.62 8.50 -12.38
CA SER A 33 -20.27 8.24 -11.00
C SER A 33 -19.53 6.92 -11.03
N SER A 34 -18.19 6.98 -11.13
CA SER A 34 -17.38 5.78 -11.11
C SER A 34 -17.58 5.19 -9.72
N GLU A 35 -18.14 3.98 -9.69
CA GLU A 35 -18.35 3.18 -8.46
C GLU A 35 -17.04 3.14 -7.65
N GLU A 36 -15.92 3.25 -8.36
CA GLU A 36 -14.56 3.34 -7.87
C GLU A 36 -14.30 4.56 -6.98
N ILE A 37 -14.73 5.77 -7.39
CA ILE A 37 -14.61 6.97 -6.55
C ILE A 37 -15.50 6.82 -5.31
N ALA A 38 -16.73 6.32 -5.47
CA ALA A 38 -17.65 6.10 -4.35
C ALA A 38 -17.03 5.19 -3.27
N GLN A 39 -16.40 4.10 -3.69
CA GLN A 39 -15.74 3.15 -2.80
C GLN A 39 -14.50 3.74 -2.13
N LEU A 40 -13.67 4.49 -2.86
CA LEU A 40 -12.52 5.21 -2.26
C LEU A 40 -12.96 6.24 -1.20
N LEU A 41 -14.09 6.92 -1.43
CA LEU A 41 -14.68 7.83 -0.44
C LEU A 41 -15.21 7.08 0.78
N ARG A 42 -15.78 5.88 0.61
CA ARG A 42 -16.16 4.99 1.74
C ARG A 42 -14.93 4.57 2.56
N TYR A 43 -13.78 4.34 1.93
CA TYR A 43 -12.52 4.11 2.65
C TYR A 43 -12.01 5.35 3.39
N ALA A 44 -12.26 6.54 2.85
CA ALA A 44 -11.90 7.78 3.52
C ALA A 44 -12.74 8.01 4.78
N THR A 45 -14.06 7.86 4.70
CA THR A 45 -14.99 8.08 5.83
C THR A 45 -14.83 7.02 6.93
N SER A 46 -14.43 5.81 6.58
CA SER A 46 -14.19 4.72 7.54
C SER A 46 -12.83 4.74 8.23
N GLY A 47 -11.97 5.74 7.96
CA GLY A 47 -10.69 5.82 8.66
C GLY A 47 -9.53 5.10 7.97
N LYS A 48 -9.73 4.48 6.80
CA LYS A 48 -8.77 3.58 6.15
C LYS A 48 -7.81 4.28 5.18
N VAL A 49 -8.26 5.36 4.56
CA VAL A 49 -7.46 6.19 3.64
C VAL A 49 -7.60 7.66 4.01
N SER A 50 -6.52 8.44 4.01
CA SER A 50 -6.58 9.89 4.14
C SER A 50 -6.75 10.51 2.76
N VAL A 51 -7.90 11.12 2.52
CA VAL A 51 -8.20 11.79 1.26
C VAL A 51 -8.14 13.30 1.47
N VAL A 52 -7.47 14.00 0.55
CA VAL A 52 -7.49 15.46 0.48
C VAL A 52 -7.80 15.95 -0.91
N ILE A 53 -8.17 17.22 -0.93
CA ILE A 53 -8.36 18.01 -2.14
C ILE A 53 -7.44 19.23 -2.03
N SER A 54 -6.90 19.72 -3.15
CA SER A 54 -6.16 20.99 -3.10
C SER A 54 -7.12 22.18 -2.96
N THR A 55 -6.67 23.27 -2.33
CA THR A 55 -7.37 24.58 -2.28
C THR A 55 -7.89 25.09 -3.62
N ARG A 56 -7.27 24.69 -4.75
CA ARG A 56 -7.72 25.08 -6.10
C ARG A 56 -9.05 24.47 -6.52
N ALA A 57 -9.53 23.42 -5.83
CA ALA A 57 -10.81 22.80 -6.13
C ALA A 57 -12.02 23.72 -5.94
N GLU A 58 -11.96 24.61 -4.95
CA GLU A 58 -13.00 25.63 -4.76
C GLU A 58 -12.97 26.68 -5.86
N ALA A 59 -11.77 27.02 -6.35
CA ALA A 59 -11.56 27.96 -7.44
C ALA A 59 -12.02 27.38 -8.80
N ASP A 60 -11.82 26.07 -9.03
CA ASP A 60 -12.32 25.36 -10.20
C ASP A 60 -13.85 25.38 -10.28
N LEU A 61 -14.51 25.25 -9.12
CA LEU A 61 -15.97 25.34 -9.00
C LEU A 61 -16.51 26.76 -9.16
N ASP A 62 -15.73 27.80 -8.83
CA ASP A 62 -16.17 29.19 -8.98
C ASP A 62 -16.30 29.63 -10.45
N GLN A 63 -15.73 28.86 -11.39
CA GLN A 63 -15.93 29.05 -12.82
C GLN A 63 -17.26 28.47 -13.33
N ASP A 64 -17.97 27.69 -12.51
CA ASP A 64 -19.29 27.15 -12.84
C ASP A 64 -20.36 28.26 -12.78
N LYS A 65 -21.11 28.41 -13.88
CA LYS A 65 -22.16 29.43 -14.01
C LYS A 65 -23.45 29.02 -13.28
N ASP A 66 -23.64 27.73 -13.02
CA ASP A 66 -24.80 27.24 -12.29
C ASP A 66 -24.53 27.31 -10.78
N ARG A 67 -25.08 28.35 -10.16
CA ARG A 67 -24.95 28.59 -8.71
C ARG A 67 -25.51 27.44 -7.86
N ILE A 68 -26.61 26.82 -8.27
CA ILE A 68 -27.27 25.77 -7.47
C ILE A 68 -26.41 24.50 -7.49
N ARG A 69 -25.93 24.13 -8.67
CA ARG A 69 -24.99 23.01 -8.87
C ARG A 69 -23.69 23.25 -8.11
N ARG A 70 -23.10 24.43 -8.24
CA ARG A 70 -21.85 24.82 -7.56
C ARG A 70 -21.98 24.76 -6.04
N ASP A 71 -23.01 25.36 -5.46
CA ASP A 71 -23.19 25.43 -4.01
C ASP A 71 -23.53 24.04 -3.41
N ARG A 72 -24.08 23.12 -4.21
CA ARG A 72 -24.24 21.70 -3.85
C ARG A 72 -22.89 20.98 -3.82
N ILE A 73 -22.06 21.12 -4.86
CA ILE A 73 -20.76 20.46 -4.92
C ILE A 73 -19.81 21.02 -3.85
N LYS A 74 -19.80 22.34 -3.60
CA LYS A 74 -19.02 22.95 -2.51
C LYS A 74 -19.36 22.37 -1.13
N ARG A 75 -20.64 22.13 -0.84
CA ARG A 75 -21.06 21.45 0.41
C ARG A 75 -20.53 20.02 0.51
N ASN A 76 -20.48 19.29 -0.61
CA ASN A 76 -19.91 17.95 -0.63
C ASN A 76 -18.38 17.97 -0.52
N LEU A 77 -17.68 19.00 -1.05
CA LEU A 77 -16.22 19.08 -0.92
C LEU A 77 -15.75 19.55 0.46
N ALA A 78 -16.60 20.29 1.19
CA ALA A 78 -16.31 20.75 2.55
C ALA A 78 -16.14 19.60 3.58
N MET A 79 -16.44 18.35 3.18
CA MET A 79 -16.19 17.17 4.01
C MET A 79 -14.74 16.67 3.96
N PHE A 80 -13.88 17.23 3.09
CA PHE A 80 -12.50 16.81 2.91
C PHE A 80 -11.52 17.81 3.50
N ASP A 81 -10.40 17.29 3.99
CA ASP A 81 -9.25 18.12 4.36
C ASP A 81 -8.64 18.75 3.10
N VAL A 82 -8.27 20.03 3.21
CA VAL A 82 -7.75 20.82 2.08
C VAL A 82 -6.25 21.05 2.23
N ILE A 83 -5.49 20.84 1.15
CA ILE A 83 -4.06 21.16 1.10
C ILE A 83 -3.82 22.49 0.39
N GLY A 84 -3.01 23.35 1.01
CA GLY A 84 -2.54 24.61 0.43
C GLY A 84 -1.79 24.39 -0.89
N SER A 85 -2.22 25.07 -1.95
CA SER A 85 -1.56 25.04 -3.25
C SER A 85 -0.41 26.05 -3.29
N VAL A 86 0.44 26.01 -4.32
CA VAL A 86 1.50 27.00 -4.50
C VAL A 86 0.89 28.35 -4.88
N LEU A 87 1.24 29.41 -4.16
CA LEU A 87 0.95 30.80 -4.52
C LEU A 87 1.56 31.13 -5.88
N ARG A 88 0.77 31.66 -6.82
CA ARG A 88 1.31 32.35 -7.99
C ARG A 88 0.77 33.77 -8.04
N TRP A 89 1.66 34.72 -8.31
CA TRP A 89 1.47 36.17 -8.16
C TRP A 89 0.26 36.74 -8.93
N ASP A 90 -0.27 36.02 -9.92
CA ASP A 90 -1.32 36.50 -10.82
C ASP A 90 -2.74 35.90 -10.56
N GLU A 91 -2.95 35.00 -9.58
CA GLU A 91 -4.29 34.37 -9.39
C GLU A 91 -4.82 34.16 -7.95
N SER A 92 -4.11 34.50 -6.85
CA SER A 92 -4.62 34.23 -5.48
C SER A 92 -5.05 35.47 -4.66
N LYS A 93 -6.16 35.32 -3.92
CA LYS A 93 -6.67 36.26 -2.90
C LYS A 93 -5.89 36.12 -1.58
N TRP A 94 -5.77 37.22 -0.86
CA TRP A 94 -4.78 37.51 0.19
C TRP A 94 -5.06 36.97 1.60
N ASP A 95 -5.87 35.91 1.80
CA ASP A 95 -6.41 35.58 3.13
C ASP A 95 -6.21 34.14 3.65
N GLY A 96 -5.34 33.30 3.06
CA GLY A 96 -5.09 31.97 3.63
C GLY A 96 -3.73 31.34 3.36
N GLY A 97 -2.84 31.34 4.37
CA GLY A 97 -1.83 30.28 4.59
C GLY A 97 -0.79 30.00 3.49
N ASP A 98 -0.44 30.99 2.70
CA ASP A 98 0.09 30.81 1.36
C ASP A 98 1.61 31.18 1.33
N VAL A 99 2.48 30.29 0.81
CA VAL A 99 3.97 30.43 0.86
C VAL A 99 4.58 30.78 -0.51
N TRP A 100 5.50 31.74 -0.52
CA TRP A 100 6.19 32.36 -1.67
C TRP A 100 6.80 31.37 -2.68
N ALA A 101 6.67 31.69 -3.98
CA ALA A 101 7.15 30.90 -5.12
C ALA A 101 8.57 31.23 -5.60
N ASP A 102 9.41 31.83 -4.75
CA ASP A 102 10.81 32.16 -5.08
C ASP A 102 11.82 31.16 -4.47
N GLY A 103 11.37 29.96 -4.07
CA GLY A 103 12.17 28.89 -3.45
C GLY A 103 11.94 27.51 -4.07
N GLU A 104 12.28 26.43 -3.33
CA GLU A 104 12.10 25.03 -3.77
C GLU A 104 10.74 24.70 -4.44
N PRO A 105 9.58 25.24 -3.99
CA PRO A 105 8.31 24.99 -4.64
C PRO A 105 8.24 25.50 -6.09
N GLY A 106 8.97 26.57 -6.43
CA GLY A 106 9.06 27.11 -7.79
C GLY A 106 9.87 26.21 -8.73
N ALA A 107 10.99 25.67 -8.25
CA ALA A 107 11.82 24.76 -9.03
C ALA A 107 11.08 23.44 -9.36
N LEU A 108 10.39 22.86 -8.37
CA LEU A 108 9.57 21.66 -8.58
C LEU A 108 8.41 21.94 -9.55
N ALA A 109 7.77 23.11 -9.44
CA ALA A 109 6.71 23.51 -10.37
C ALA A 109 7.23 23.64 -11.80
N ASP A 110 8.41 24.23 -12.00
CA ASP A 110 9.03 24.37 -13.32
C ASP A 110 9.39 23.01 -13.94
N GLU A 111 9.88 22.07 -13.14
CA GLU A 111 10.23 20.72 -13.61
C GLU A 111 9.00 19.90 -13.99
N ILE A 112 7.95 19.91 -13.16
CA ILE A 112 6.67 19.28 -13.47
C ILE A 112 6.03 19.94 -14.70
N GLN A 113 6.08 21.26 -14.81
CA GLN A 113 5.58 21.98 -15.99
C GLN A 113 6.32 21.57 -17.25
N LYS A 114 7.65 21.39 -17.22
CA LYS A 114 8.43 20.94 -18.39
C LYS A 114 8.01 19.56 -18.87
N ILE A 115 7.62 18.67 -17.97
CA ILE A 115 7.15 17.31 -18.30
C ILE A 115 5.75 17.35 -18.92
N LEU A 116 4.84 18.07 -18.26
CA LEU A 116 3.45 18.11 -18.70
C LEU A 116 3.27 18.98 -19.94
N PHE A 117 3.90 20.15 -19.97
CA PHE A 117 3.70 21.19 -20.96
C PHE A 117 5.02 21.90 -21.33
N PRO A 118 5.96 21.21 -22.01
CA PRO A 118 7.30 21.74 -22.31
C PRO A 118 7.32 23.03 -23.13
N SER A 119 6.25 23.29 -23.89
CA SER A 119 6.13 24.46 -24.78
C SER A 119 5.09 25.47 -24.30
N LEU A 120 4.63 25.38 -23.04
CA LEU A 120 3.58 26.23 -22.52
C LEU A 120 4.00 27.69 -22.47
N LYS A 121 3.25 28.56 -23.15
CA LYS A 121 3.44 30.01 -23.09
C LYS A 121 2.32 30.71 -22.33
N ARG A 122 2.63 31.84 -21.69
CA ARG A 122 1.68 32.62 -20.87
C ARG A 122 0.48 33.13 -21.67
N GLU A 123 0.67 33.34 -22.97
CA GLU A 123 -0.35 33.88 -23.86
C GLU A 123 -1.34 32.81 -24.36
N GLU A 124 -1.15 31.54 -23.99
CA GLU A 124 -2.06 30.46 -24.39
C GLU A 124 -3.42 30.59 -23.68
N LYS A 125 -4.50 30.46 -24.46
CA LYS A 125 -5.89 30.52 -23.96
C LYS A 125 -6.20 29.51 -22.83
N ARG A 126 -5.42 28.43 -22.70
CA ARG A 126 -5.57 27.39 -21.66
C ARG A 126 -4.45 27.42 -20.61
N PHE A 127 -3.64 28.49 -20.58
CA PHE A 127 -2.51 28.61 -19.67
C PHE A 127 -2.92 28.39 -18.21
N GLY A 128 -3.95 29.09 -17.73
CA GLY A 128 -4.44 28.95 -16.35
C GLY A 128 -4.88 27.53 -15.99
N ASN A 129 -5.50 26.78 -16.91
CA ASN A 129 -5.91 25.39 -16.65
C ASN A 129 -4.69 24.47 -16.56
N LYS A 130 -3.74 24.61 -17.49
CA LYS A 130 -2.52 23.80 -17.50
C LYS A 130 -1.63 24.07 -16.28
N ILE A 131 -1.59 25.32 -15.82
CA ILE A 131 -0.88 25.69 -14.60
C ILE A 131 -1.56 25.12 -13.36
N ARG A 132 -2.89 25.05 -13.33
CA ARG A 132 -3.62 24.37 -12.24
C ARG A 132 -3.21 22.91 -12.13
N ASP A 133 -3.13 22.17 -13.24
CA ASP A 133 -2.69 20.77 -13.23
C ASP A 133 -1.30 20.60 -12.60
N VAL A 134 -0.38 21.54 -12.88
CA VAL A 134 0.96 21.56 -12.27
C VAL A 134 0.86 21.82 -10.76
N ASP A 135 0.07 22.81 -10.35
CA ASP A 135 -0.04 23.20 -8.94
C ASP A 135 -0.66 22.08 -8.07
N HIS A 136 -1.59 21.28 -8.62
CA HIS A 136 -2.12 20.09 -7.96
C HIS A 136 -1.04 19.06 -7.65
N LEU A 137 -0.15 18.79 -8.61
CA LEU A 137 0.93 17.82 -8.48
C LEU A 137 2.02 18.31 -7.52
N VAL A 138 2.34 19.61 -7.55
CA VAL A 138 3.29 20.20 -6.60
C VAL A 138 2.76 20.12 -5.18
N ALA A 139 1.48 20.44 -4.96
CA ALA A 139 0.85 20.32 -3.65
C ALA A 139 0.89 18.87 -3.13
N HIS A 140 0.59 17.90 -4.01
CA HIS A 140 0.67 16.47 -3.72
C HIS A 140 2.08 16.03 -3.31
N ALA A 141 3.10 16.40 -4.11
CA ALA A 141 4.49 16.03 -3.86
C ALA A 141 5.03 16.67 -2.57
N ARG A 142 4.71 17.94 -2.32
CA ARG A 142 5.14 18.69 -1.13
C ARG A 142 4.61 18.06 0.16
N ASP A 143 3.35 17.61 0.17
CA ASP A 143 2.76 16.92 1.32
C ASP A 143 3.19 15.43 1.44
N LYS A 144 4.06 14.98 0.52
CA LYS A 144 4.62 13.62 0.43
C LYS A 144 3.54 12.55 0.35
N ARG A 145 2.45 12.84 -0.36
CA ARG A 145 1.33 11.91 -0.49
C ARG A 145 1.68 10.72 -1.36
N ASP A 146 0.91 9.65 -1.19
CA ASP A 146 1.26 8.35 -1.74
C ASP A 146 0.73 8.18 -3.17
N ILE A 147 -0.50 8.66 -3.45
CA ILE A 147 -1.15 8.49 -4.77
C ILE A 147 -1.90 9.76 -5.20
N PHE A 148 -1.71 10.16 -6.45
CA PHE A 148 -2.48 11.19 -7.12
C PHE A 148 -3.50 10.54 -8.08
N VAL A 149 -4.80 10.74 -7.82
CA VAL A 149 -5.88 10.10 -8.57
C VAL A 149 -6.47 11.06 -9.60
N THR A 150 -6.42 10.68 -10.88
CA THR A 150 -6.96 11.47 -12.00
C THR A 150 -7.43 10.59 -13.17
N ASP A 151 -8.50 11.02 -13.84
CA ASP A 151 -8.98 10.46 -15.10
C ASP A 151 -8.33 11.13 -16.34
N ASP A 152 -7.50 12.16 -16.16
CA ASP A 152 -6.87 12.85 -17.28
C ASP A 152 -5.87 11.94 -18.01
N GLY A 153 -6.19 11.60 -19.27
CA GLY A 153 -5.33 10.81 -20.13
C GLY A 153 -3.98 11.46 -20.46
N HIS A 154 -3.84 12.78 -20.30
CA HIS A 154 -2.55 13.48 -20.42
C HIS A 154 -1.64 13.21 -19.22
N LEU A 155 -2.15 13.40 -18.00
CA LEU A 155 -1.41 13.10 -16.77
C LEU A 155 -1.03 11.61 -16.68
N ASN A 156 -1.97 10.72 -17.00
CA ASN A 156 -1.74 9.28 -16.98
C ASN A 156 -0.63 8.84 -17.95
N ARG A 157 -0.49 9.50 -19.12
CA ARG A 157 0.60 9.19 -20.09
C ARG A 157 1.98 9.66 -19.62
N ARG A 158 2.04 10.55 -18.63
CA ARG A 158 3.28 11.09 -18.06
C ARG A 158 3.59 10.50 -16.68
N ALA A 159 2.85 9.50 -16.22
CA ALA A 159 2.98 8.91 -14.88
C ALA A 159 4.42 8.45 -14.57
N ASP A 160 5.08 7.75 -15.51
CA ASP A 160 6.45 7.27 -15.33
C ASP A 160 7.48 8.41 -15.20
N GLU A 161 7.24 9.54 -15.87
CA GLU A 161 8.09 10.72 -15.77
C GLU A 161 7.86 11.46 -14.44
N LEU A 162 6.60 11.51 -13.98
CA LEU A 162 6.22 12.10 -12.71
C LEU A 162 6.69 11.29 -11.49
N ALA A 163 6.86 9.97 -11.66
CA ALA A 163 7.38 9.08 -10.61
C ALA A 163 8.78 9.49 -10.11
N LYS A 164 9.57 10.20 -10.93
CA LYS A 164 10.87 10.76 -10.53
C LYS A 164 10.77 11.77 -9.38
N PHE A 165 9.61 12.37 -9.20
CA PHE A 165 9.30 13.31 -8.11
C PHE A 165 8.57 12.63 -6.94
N GLY A 166 8.51 11.30 -6.93
CA GLY A 166 7.74 10.53 -5.95
C GLY A 166 6.23 10.61 -6.16
N ILE A 167 5.76 11.05 -7.33
CA ILE A 167 4.34 11.18 -7.64
C ILE A 167 3.87 9.91 -8.33
N VAL A 168 3.02 9.14 -7.66
CA VAL A 168 2.37 7.97 -8.25
C VAL A 168 1.00 8.37 -8.78
N VAL A 169 0.84 8.42 -10.10
CA VAL A 169 -0.43 8.78 -10.74
C VAL A 169 -1.24 7.51 -11.04
N MET A 170 -2.50 7.49 -10.65
CA MET A 170 -3.42 6.38 -10.92
C MET A 170 -4.79 6.86 -11.39
N ARG A 171 -5.43 6.07 -12.27
CA ARG A 171 -6.87 6.18 -12.52
C ARG A 171 -7.66 5.69 -11.31
N PRO A 172 -8.92 6.14 -11.11
CA PRO A 172 -9.76 5.72 -9.99
C PRO A 172 -9.86 4.21 -9.84
N GLY A 173 -10.09 3.44 -10.92
CA GLY A 173 -10.18 1.97 -10.82
C GLY A 173 -8.87 1.27 -10.51
N ALA A 174 -7.74 1.80 -10.99
CA ALA A 174 -6.42 1.28 -10.62
C ALA A 174 -6.10 1.59 -9.15
N CYS A 175 -6.43 2.81 -8.70
CA CYS A 175 -6.29 3.23 -7.32
C CYS A 175 -7.20 2.41 -6.40
N LEU A 176 -8.46 2.20 -6.76
CA LEU A 176 -9.35 1.33 -6.02
C LEU A 176 -8.79 -0.09 -5.97
N SER A 177 -8.37 -0.68 -7.09
CA SER A 177 -7.77 -2.02 -7.07
C SER A 177 -6.52 -2.09 -6.19
N TYR A 178 -5.74 -1.01 -6.14
CA TYR A 178 -4.56 -0.91 -5.29
C TYR A 178 -4.94 -0.76 -3.81
N VAL A 179 -5.89 0.09 -3.47
CA VAL A 179 -6.45 0.24 -2.13
C VAL A 179 -7.13 -1.04 -1.70
N ASP A 180 -7.95 -1.67 -2.53
CA ASP A 180 -8.57 -2.97 -2.31
C ASP A 180 -7.54 -4.07 -2.18
N SER A 181 -6.42 -4.03 -2.91
CA SER A 181 -5.33 -4.98 -2.68
C SER A 181 -4.70 -4.75 -1.31
N ILE A 182 -4.59 -3.50 -0.86
CA ILE A 182 -4.05 -3.17 0.46
C ILE A 182 -5.07 -3.55 1.51
N GLU A 183 -6.34 -3.24 1.31
CA GLU A 183 -7.45 -3.58 2.19
C GLU A 183 -7.73 -5.07 2.21
N ALA A 184 -7.56 -5.82 1.12
CA ALA A 184 -7.61 -7.28 1.12
C ALA A 184 -6.36 -7.90 1.76
N ARG A 185 -5.24 -7.15 1.78
CA ARG A 185 -4.05 -7.38 2.61
C ARG A 185 -4.24 -6.87 4.06
N SER A 186 -5.25 -6.03 4.33
CA SER A 186 -5.54 -5.42 5.63
C SER A 186 -6.73 -6.00 6.35
N VAL A 187 -7.64 -6.67 5.63
CA VAL A 187 -8.61 -7.57 6.19
C VAL A 187 -7.76 -8.69 6.74
N PRO A 188 -7.73 -8.88 8.07
CA PRO A 188 -7.24 -10.12 8.63
C PRO A 188 -7.91 -11.23 7.83
N ARG A 189 -7.16 -12.05 7.11
CA ARG A 189 -7.67 -13.37 6.77
C ARG A 189 -7.69 -14.12 8.09
N THR A 190 -8.66 -13.80 8.93
CA THR A 190 -8.95 -14.59 10.11
C THR A 190 -9.28 -15.97 9.56
N LEU A 191 -8.51 -16.98 9.98
CA LEU A 191 -8.96 -18.35 9.89
C LEU A 191 -10.43 -18.34 10.37
N LEU A 192 -11.32 -18.95 9.58
CA LEU A 192 -12.71 -19.16 9.98
C LEU A 192 -12.71 -19.63 11.44
N SER A 193 -13.30 -18.84 12.32
CA SER A 193 -13.38 -19.15 13.73
C SER A 193 -14.24 -20.40 13.89
N ASP A 194 -13.59 -21.55 14.13
CA ASP A 194 -14.10 -22.66 14.95
C ASP A 194 -13.03 -23.73 15.23
N ALA A 195 -11.75 -23.33 15.31
CA ALA A 195 -10.75 -24.10 16.03
C ALA A 195 -9.69 -23.14 16.57
N LEU A 196 -9.72 -22.85 17.87
CA LEU A 196 -8.50 -22.50 18.60
C LEU A 196 -7.60 -23.76 18.59
N SER A 197 -7.03 -24.05 17.42
CA SER A 197 -6.34 -25.30 17.15
C SER A 197 -4.92 -25.21 17.67
N GLU A 198 -4.40 -26.31 18.18
CA GLU A 198 -2.98 -26.58 18.46
C GLU A 198 -1.99 -26.16 17.33
N TYR A 199 -2.49 -25.86 16.12
CA TYR A 199 -1.74 -25.43 14.95
C TYR A 199 -1.69 -23.91 14.72
N HIS A 200 -1.82 -23.10 15.79
CA HIS A 200 -1.73 -21.64 15.69
C HIS A 200 -0.96 -21.04 16.86
N CYS A 201 0.04 -20.23 16.54
CA CYS A 201 0.74 -19.38 17.50
C CYS A 201 0.53 -17.89 17.18
N PHE A 202 0.06 -17.12 18.16
CA PHE A 202 -0.21 -15.69 18.02
C PHE A 202 1.03 -14.81 18.25
N THR A 203 2.14 -15.37 18.74
CA THR A 203 3.33 -14.57 19.03
C THR A 203 4.08 -14.20 17.75
N LEU A 204 4.89 -13.15 17.83
CA LEU A 204 5.71 -12.68 16.70
C LEU A 204 7.09 -13.33 16.66
N SER A 205 7.43 -14.13 17.66
CA SER A 205 8.64 -14.96 17.70
C SER A 205 8.48 -16.07 18.72
N GLY A 206 9.27 -17.13 18.58
CA GLY A 206 9.27 -18.26 19.52
C GLY A 206 9.79 -19.53 18.87
N ALA A 207 9.52 -20.65 19.53
CA ALA A 207 9.78 -21.99 19.01
C ALA A 207 8.48 -22.79 19.02
N ILE A 208 8.26 -23.56 17.96
CA ILE A 208 7.07 -24.36 17.72
C ILE A 208 7.47 -25.81 17.54
N SER A 209 6.65 -26.71 18.07
CA SER A 209 6.71 -28.16 17.89
C SER A 209 5.30 -28.63 17.53
N PHE A 210 5.13 -29.30 16.39
CA PHE A 210 3.83 -29.83 15.98
C PHE A 210 3.95 -31.06 15.09
N ASP A 211 2.86 -31.83 15.01
CA ASP A 211 2.76 -32.96 14.09
C ASP A 211 2.39 -32.47 12.68
N TYR A 212 3.32 -32.54 11.73
CA TYR A 212 3.13 -32.03 10.37
C TYR A 212 2.39 -33.02 9.45
N SER A 213 2.05 -34.23 9.91
CA SER A 213 1.13 -35.12 9.20
C SER A 213 -0.33 -34.67 9.33
N ASN A 214 -0.63 -33.90 10.38
CA ASN A 214 -1.95 -33.37 10.69
C ASN A 214 -2.17 -31.96 10.11
N ASN A 215 -3.42 -31.50 10.13
CA ASN A 215 -3.83 -30.17 9.63
C ASN A 215 -3.32 -29.86 8.21
N ASN A 216 -3.19 -30.87 7.35
CA ASN A 216 -2.60 -30.75 6.00
C ASN A 216 -1.18 -30.14 6.01
N GLY A 217 -0.41 -30.42 7.07
CA GLY A 217 0.93 -29.88 7.31
C GLY A 217 0.95 -28.38 7.56
N ARG A 218 -0.19 -27.77 7.96
CA ARG A 218 -0.30 -26.32 8.14
C ARG A 218 -0.09 -25.91 9.58
N TYR A 219 0.64 -24.82 9.76
CA TYR A 219 0.79 -24.14 11.04
C TYR A 219 0.74 -22.63 10.85
N ALA A 220 -0.16 -21.96 11.58
CA ALA A 220 -0.33 -20.52 11.51
C ALA A 220 0.56 -19.79 12.52
N LEU A 221 1.21 -18.72 12.08
CA LEU A 221 2.02 -17.83 12.89
C LEU A 221 1.47 -16.40 12.79
N GLY A 222 1.43 -15.71 13.93
CA GLY A 222 0.91 -14.34 14.03
C GLY A 222 -0.59 -14.25 13.73
N GLU A 223 -1.06 -13.03 13.50
CA GLU A 223 -2.45 -12.74 13.20
C GLU A 223 -2.60 -11.48 12.34
N GLY A 224 -3.77 -11.30 11.74
CA GLY A 224 -4.07 -10.11 10.94
C GLY A 224 -3.07 -9.89 9.81
N HIS A 225 -2.44 -8.73 9.81
CA HIS A 225 -1.42 -8.38 8.83
C HIS A 225 -0.16 -9.24 8.94
N PHE A 226 0.13 -9.76 10.13
CA PHE A 226 1.29 -10.59 10.44
C PHE A 226 0.97 -12.09 10.33
N LEU A 227 -0.15 -12.47 9.69
CA LEU A 227 -0.49 -13.87 9.52
C LEU A 227 0.42 -14.54 8.48
N PHE A 228 0.98 -15.69 8.86
CA PHE A 228 1.69 -16.62 7.99
C PHE A 228 1.14 -18.03 8.22
N GLU A 229 0.36 -18.55 7.26
CA GLU A 229 0.04 -19.97 7.24
C GLU A 229 1.20 -20.72 6.56
N THR A 230 2.09 -21.30 7.36
CA THR A 230 3.15 -22.15 6.82
C THR A 230 2.58 -23.51 6.42
N GLN A 231 3.16 -24.16 5.40
CA GLN A 231 2.77 -25.51 5.00
C GLN A 231 3.99 -26.38 4.73
N TRP A 232 3.93 -27.60 5.27
CA TRP A 232 5.04 -28.54 5.33
C TRP A 232 4.66 -29.94 4.87
N SER A 233 5.63 -30.73 4.40
CA SER A 233 5.45 -32.16 4.13
C SER A 233 6.76 -32.94 4.22
N LYS A 234 6.65 -34.27 4.36
CA LYS A 234 7.78 -35.20 4.42
C LYS A 234 8.73 -35.01 3.23
N ALA A 235 10.03 -34.89 3.50
CA ALA A 235 11.08 -35.01 2.47
C ALA A 235 12.11 -36.09 2.84
N GLY A 236 12.66 -36.06 4.06
CA GLY A 236 13.52 -37.11 4.60
C GLY A 236 14.01 -36.79 6.02
N LYS A 237 14.84 -37.66 6.61
CA LYS A 237 15.28 -37.55 8.02
C LYS A 237 15.99 -36.24 8.42
N MET A 238 16.53 -35.52 7.45
CA MET A 238 17.33 -34.30 7.69
C MET A 238 16.76 -33.08 6.94
N SER A 239 15.60 -33.22 6.33
CA SER A 239 15.04 -32.19 5.45
C SER A 239 13.52 -32.27 5.37
N ILE A 240 12.87 -31.13 5.19
CA ILE A 240 11.42 -31.03 5.08
C ILE A 240 11.04 -30.18 3.88
N HIS A 241 9.92 -30.47 3.22
CA HIS A 241 9.40 -29.60 2.16
C HIS A 241 8.59 -28.46 2.77
N ALA A 242 8.85 -27.23 2.32
CA ALA A 242 8.06 -26.04 2.59
C ALA A 242 7.35 -25.59 1.32
N TYR A 243 6.12 -25.07 1.45
CA TYR A 243 5.28 -24.65 0.32
C TYR A 243 4.72 -23.24 0.52
N LYS A 244 4.63 -22.49 -0.58
CA LYS A 244 3.92 -21.19 -0.62
C LYS A 244 2.44 -21.29 -0.99
N ASP A 245 1.89 -22.49 -1.00
CA ASP A 245 0.52 -22.77 -1.44
C ASP A 245 -0.57 -22.13 -0.56
N PRO A 246 -0.37 -21.93 0.76
CA PRO A 246 -1.34 -21.23 1.58
C PRO A 246 -1.55 -19.79 1.11
N SER A 247 -2.80 -19.36 1.15
CA SER A 247 -3.25 -18.12 0.51
C SER A 247 -2.74 -16.84 1.18
N SER A 248 -2.27 -16.95 2.43
CA SER A 248 -1.57 -15.89 3.16
C SER A 248 -0.10 -15.76 2.76
N ILE A 249 0.48 -16.69 2.00
CA ILE A 249 1.88 -16.66 1.58
C ILE A 249 1.99 -16.25 0.11
N ASP A 250 2.84 -15.27 -0.16
CA ASP A 250 3.13 -14.77 -1.53
C ASP A 250 4.50 -15.26 -2.02
N GLY A 251 5.48 -15.35 -1.12
CA GLY A 251 6.84 -15.75 -1.43
C GLY A 251 7.41 -16.75 -0.42
N LEU A 252 8.21 -17.69 -0.95
CA LEU A 252 9.03 -18.61 -0.16
C LEU A 252 10.47 -18.64 -0.68
N ALA A 253 11.44 -18.38 0.20
CA ALA A 253 12.85 -18.41 -0.12
C ALA A 253 13.64 -19.24 0.91
N LEU A 254 14.77 -19.80 0.47
CA LEU A 254 15.77 -20.39 1.36
C LEU A 254 16.86 -19.35 1.59
N ALA A 255 17.08 -18.94 2.85
CA ALA A 255 18.16 -18.04 3.17
C ALA A 255 19.48 -18.83 3.13
N LYS A 256 20.25 -18.61 2.07
CA LYS A 256 21.58 -19.21 1.91
C LYS A 256 22.58 -18.40 2.71
N ASP A 257 23.63 -19.07 3.20
CA ASP A 257 24.77 -18.45 3.89
C ASP A 257 24.41 -17.77 5.23
N VAL A 258 23.29 -18.16 5.85
CA VAL A 258 22.93 -17.78 7.23
C VAL A 258 22.62 -19.03 8.05
N ASP A 259 23.11 -19.04 9.28
CA ASP A 259 22.87 -20.12 10.25
C ASP A 259 21.85 -19.71 11.32
N ASP A 260 21.49 -18.43 11.38
CA ASP A 260 20.56 -17.89 12.36
C ASP A 260 19.64 -16.82 11.76
N ILE A 261 18.41 -16.74 12.28
CA ILE A 261 17.41 -15.77 11.83
C ILE A 261 17.92 -14.33 12.01
N SER A 262 18.67 -14.05 13.09
CA SER A 262 19.21 -12.71 13.38
C SER A 262 20.24 -12.21 12.36
N GLN A 263 20.81 -13.10 11.53
CA GLN A 263 21.79 -12.72 10.51
C GLN A 263 21.14 -12.14 9.24
N ILE A 264 19.81 -12.18 9.14
CA ILE A 264 19.10 -11.71 7.96
C ILE A 264 18.92 -10.19 8.02
N VAL A 265 19.78 -9.47 7.27
CA VAL A 265 19.75 -8.00 7.18
C VAL A 265 18.67 -7.48 6.23
N ASP A 266 18.50 -8.12 5.05
CA ASP A 266 17.46 -7.78 4.07
C ASP A 266 16.84 -9.03 3.46
N ALA A 267 15.67 -9.39 3.98
CA ALA A 267 14.89 -10.52 3.51
C ALA A 267 14.43 -10.38 2.05
N SER A 268 14.27 -9.17 1.52
CA SER A 268 13.77 -9.01 0.15
C SER A 268 14.78 -9.40 -0.94
N SER A 269 16.05 -9.55 -0.56
CA SER A 269 17.14 -9.89 -1.48
C SER A 269 17.15 -11.36 -1.92
N TYR A 270 16.42 -12.23 -1.22
CA TYR A 270 16.40 -13.66 -1.52
C TYR A 270 15.53 -14.01 -2.75
N ASP A 271 15.74 -15.20 -3.29
CA ASP A 271 15.00 -15.71 -4.45
C ASP A 271 13.65 -16.34 -4.05
N TYR A 272 12.55 -15.68 -4.43
CA TYR A 272 11.16 -16.08 -4.16
C TYR A 272 10.45 -16.73 -5.35
N SER A 273 11.17 -17.04 -6.44
CA SER A 273 10.58 -17.56 -7.68
C SER A 273 9.96 -18.95 -7.53
N SER A 274 10.44 -19.74 -6.58
CA SER A 274 10.04 -21.14 -6.40
C SER A 274 8.75 -21.27 -5.61
N ARG A 275 7.93 -22.25 -5.99
CA ARG A 275 6.73 -22.65 -5.23
C ARG A 275 7.08 -23.42 -3.94
N THR A 276 8.18 -24.16 -3.96
CA THR A 276 8.63 -25.02 -2.87
C THR A 276 10.11 -24.82 -2.57
N ARG A 277 10.48 -25.00 -1.31
CA ARG A 277 11.87 -25.07 -0.83
C ARG A 277 12.02 -26.31 0.06
N THR A 278 13.22 -26.87 0.12
CA THR A 278 13.52 -28.05 0.95
C THR A 278 14.64 -27.73 1.92
N PRO A 279 14.37 -26.98 3.01
CA PRO A 279 15.37 -26.73 4.04
C PRO A 279 15.82 -28.03 4.72
N ARG A 280 17.08 -28.03 5.15
CA ARG A 280 17.67 -29.05 6.03
C ARG A 280 17.65 -28.57 7.49
N LEU A 281 17.95 -29.47 8.42
CA LEU A 281 18.20 -29.11 9.83
C LEU A 281 19.22 -27.97 9.91
N GLY A 282 18.92 -26.99 10.77
CA GLY A 282 19.68 -25.77 10.98
C GLY A 282 19.45 -24.66 9.94
N GLN A 283 18.86 -24.95 8.78
CA GLN A 283 18.66 -23.95 7.73
C GLN A 283 17.44 -23.06 7.99
N VAL A 284 17.50 -21.85 7.44
CA VAL A 284 16.46 -20.83 7.59
C VAL A 284 15.66 -20.66 6.30
N VAL A 285 14.33 -20.71 6.44
CA VAL A 285 13.37 -20.38 5.39
C VAL A 285 12.82 -18.99 5.64
N VAL A 286 12.69 -18.20 4.59
CA VAL A 286 12.10 -16.86 4.64
C VAL A 286 10.78 -16.84 3.89
N TRP A 287 9.76 -16.37 4.58
CA TRP A 287 8.39 -16.25 4.11
C TRP A 287 8.12 -14.79 3.81
N ARG A 288 7.45 -14.51 2.69
CA ARG A 288 6.80 -13.24 2.43
C ARG A 288 5.30 -13.50 2.39
N ASN A 289 4.54 -12.87 3.29
CA ASN A 289 3.10 -13.02 3.26
C ASN A 289 2.48 -12.14 2.16
N ALA A 290 1.19 -12.34 1.91
CA ALA A 290 0.41 -11.56 0.96
C ALA A 290 0.49 -10.05 1.24
N ASN A 291 0.78 -9.65 2.48
CA ASN A 291 0.86 -8.26 2.92
C ASN A 291 2.23 -7.62 2.70
N GLY A 292 3.20 -8.37 2.17
CA GLY A 292 4.57 -7.92 1.97
C GLY A 292 5.41 -7.89 3.24
N ILE A 293 4.92 -8.48 4.34
CA ILE A 293 5.66 -8.66 5.59
C ILE A 293 6.47 -9.96 5.51
N TYR A 294 7.60 -9.97 6.22
CA TYR A 294 8.52 -11.10 6.24
C TYR A 294 8.46 -11.86 7.56
N ALA A 295 8.58 -13.18 7.49
CA ALA A 295 8.88 -14.05 8.62
C ALA A 295 10.04 -14.98 8.26
N ALA A 296 10.74 -15.48 9.27
CA ALA A 296 11.78 -16.47 9.09
C ALA A 296 11.51 -17.66 10.02
N THR A 297 11.76 -18.87 9.53
CA THR A 297 11.70 -20.11 10.32
C THR A 297 13.00 -20.89 10.19
N LYS A 298 13.61 -21.26 11.31
CA LYS A 298 14.82 -22.08 11.38
C LYS A 298 14.44 -23.50 11.79
N ILE A 299 14.80 -24.48 10.98
CA ILE A 299 14.48 -25.87 11.25
C ILE A 299 15.39 -26.41 12.35
N ILE A 300 14.81 -26.90 13.45
CA ILE A 300 15.55 -27.40 14.61
C ILE A 300 15.60 -28.92 14.60
N GLU A 301 14.46 -29.59 14.44
CA GLU A 301 14.36 -31.05 14.49
C GLU A 301 13.25 -31.55 13.57
N ILE A 302 13.40 -32.77 13.04
CA ILE A 302 12.43 -33.45 12.17
C ILE A 302 12.38 -34.92 12.57
N ASP A 303 11.20 -35.39 12.96
CA ASP A 303 10.88 -36.82 13.11
C ASP A 303 10.05 -37.28 11.90
N ASP A 304 10.29 -38.50 11.40
CA ASP A 304 9.55 -39.11 10.28
C ASP A 304 9.14 -40.55 10.64
N ASP A 305 7.84 -40.76 10.89
CA ASP A 305 7.30 -42.06 11.30
C ASP A 305 7.50 -43.16 10.25
N GLY A 306 7.47 -42.79 8.97
CA GLY A 306 7.69 -43.65 7.82
C GLY A 306 9.14 -44.13 7.72
N ARG A 307 10.03 -43.61 8.59
CA ARG A 307 11.44 -43.94 8.66
C ARG A 307 11.89 -44.33 10.08
N GLY A 308 10.95 -44.71 10.93
CA GLY A 308 11.20 -45.37 12.21
C GLY A 308 11.15 -44.48 13.44
N ASP A 309 10.77 -43.21 13.30
CA ASP A 309 10.49 -42.34 14.45
C ASP A 309 9.06 -42.58 14.97
N ALA A 310 8.74 -42.05 16.16
CA ALA A 310 7.46 -42.34 16.82
C ALA A 310 6.27 -41.54 16.23
N SER A 311 6.55 -40.44 15.53
CA SER A 311 5.57 -39.51 14.98
C SER A 311 6.19 -38.62 13.90
N ASP A 312 5.37 -37.87 13.17
CA ASP A 312 5.81 -36.85 12.22
C ASP A 312 5.93 -35.47 12.87
N ARG A 313 6.97 -35.26 13.68
CA ARG A 313 7.18 -34.00 14.40
C ARG A 313 8.09 -33.03 13.63
N LEU A 314 7.71 -31.76 13.58
CA LEU A 314 8.57 -30.67 13.12
C LEU A 314 8.75 -29.64 14.23
N ASP A 315 10.01 -29.39 14.55
CA ASP A 315 10.40 -28.33 15.49
C ASP A 315 11.10 -27.21 14.74
N PHE A 316 10.61 -25.98 14.90
CA PHE A 316 11.23 -24.79 14.31
C PHE A 316 11.20 -23.59 15.24
N GLU A 317 12.25 -22.76 15.15
CA GLU A 317 12.24 -21.40 15.70
C GLU A 317 11.72 -20.43 14.65
N PHE A 318 11.06 -19.36 15.07
CA PHE A 318 10.55 -18.35 14.16
C PHE A 318 10.65 -16.93 14.71
N LYS A 319 10.67 -15.97 13.79
CA LYS A 319 10.53 -14.53 14.04
C LYS A 319 9.76 -13.90 12.90
N ILE A 320 8.90 -12.94 13.20
CA ILE A 320 8.17 -12.09 12.26
C ILE A 320 8.77 -10.69 12.33
N ALA A 321 9.10 -10.10 11.17
CA ALA A 321 9.66 -8.76 11.10
C ALA A 321 8.59 -7.71 11.39
N ILE A 322 8.76 -6.96 12.49
CA ILE A 322 7.86 -5.87 12.89
C ILE A 322 8.19 -4.58 12.12
N GLU A 323 9.46 -4.37 11.77
CA GLU A 323 9.96 -3.18 11.08
C GLU A 323 10.70 -3.54 9.79
N GLY A 324 9.98 -3.51 8.67
CA GLY A 324 10.59 -3.66 7.34
C GLY A 324 11.03 -5.09 7.01
N LYS A 325 12.31 -5.25 6.66
CA LYS A 325 12.87 -6.46 6.02
C LYS A 325 14.01 -7.10 6.81
N ASN A 326 14.27 -6.62 8.03
CA ASN A 326 15.40 -6.99 8.87
C ASN A 326 14.95 -7.83 10.07
N PHE A 327 15.76 -8.81 10.46
CA PHE A 327 15.54 -9.69 11.61
C PHE A 327 16.61 -9.58 12.70
N ALA A 328 17.63 -8.75 12.49
CA ALA A 328 18.67 -8.44 13.47
C ALA A 328 18.11 -7.82 14.76
#